data_AF-A0A968MLX6-F1
#
_entry.id   AF-A0A968MLX6-F1
#
_cell.length_a   1.000
_cell.length_b   1.000
_cell.length_c   1.000
_cell.angle_alpha   90.00
_cell.angle_beta   90.00
_cell.angle_gamma   90.00
#
_symmetry.space_group_name_H-M   'P 1'
#
loop_
_entity.id
_entity.type
_entity.pdbx_description
1 polymer ?
#
loop_
_entity_poly.entity_id
_entity_poly.type
_entity_poly.pdbx_seq_one_letter_code
_entity_poly.pdbx_strand_id
1 'polypeptide(L)'
;MDVDPRDPLPPLVPLGLDRYASFMEAVRLIDKATLQARFQPLRACPLVPGLIDGAKVHEFKLKPKELRVLNAANGSRTLAEIAALVGNESDAVRAFLNAVFFGVESGAVSIGADPLLKGERLELVEVQRELDRVKGFNFFQVLGVNDKSTDEEVKARYTELAKKYHPDLLREDALLELREAREKMFSLIQEANASLESDKLRVRYKQQLEDGRSSQDLVKAQNALLAETALKKAEILLRVKKHEEALEQIDHAIALNNEEPEYHIFHAYLRYLLRSGGTPSSDEAVPAVEAIKDIQGDKAILSGFVFQAHLHKAIGNSKQMVQCYEKVLEIDASHAEAKQELRAEALRRERAAAAKNTKKKWF
;
A
#
# COMPACT_ATOMS: atom_id res chain seq x y z
N MET A 1 68.13 -15.32 -22.29
CA MET A 1 67.76 -15.15 -23.71
C MET A 1 67.58 -13.67 -23.91
N ASP A 2 68.59 -13.02 -24.48
CA ASP A 2 68.54 -11.61 -24.87
C ASP A 2 67.63 -11.47 -26.08
N VAL A 3 66.61 -10.61 -25.98
CA VAL A 3 65.73 -10.27 -27.10
C VAL A 3 66.28 -8.98 -27.72
N ASP A 4 66.70 -9.02 -28.99
CA ASP A 4 67.23 -7.84 -29.70
C ASP A 4 66.11 -6.80 -29.86
N PRO A 5 66.28 -5.55 -29.39
CA PRO A 5 65.26 -4.50 -29.50
C PRO A 5 64.95 -4.08 -30.96
N ARG A 6 65.64 -4.65 -31.95
CA ARG A 6 65.38 -4.45 -33.39
C ARG A 6 64.54 -5.57 -34.02
N ASP A 7 64.17 -6.61 -33.27
CA ASP A 7 63.24 -7.61 -33.78
C ASP A 7 61.86 -6.95 -33.97
N PRO A 8 61.23 -7.11 -35.16
CA PRO A 8 59.89 -6.59 -35.38
C PRO A 8 58.95 -7.22 -34.35
N LEU A 9 58.18 -6.38 -33.65
CA LEU A 9 57.14 -6.85 -32.74
C LEU A 9 56.31 -7.92 -33.48
N PRO A 10 56.06 -9.08 -32.85
CA PRO A 10 55.22 -10.10 -33.47
C PRO A 10 53.91 -9.43 -33.88
N PRO A 11 53.37 -9.76 -35.07
CA PRO A 11 52.13 -9.16 -35.54
C PRO A 11 51.09 -9.32 -34.44
N LEU A 12 50.40 -8.22 -34.10
CA LEU A 12 49.27 -8.25 -33.19
C LEU A 12 48.32 -9.34 -33.68
N VAL A 13 48.31 -10.49 -33.02
CA VAL A 13 47.36 -11.54 -33.31
C VAL A 13 46.02 -10.98 -32.83
N PRO A 14 45.10 -10.60 -33.73
CA PRO A 14 43.79 -10.21 -33.27
C PRO A 14 43.21 -11.45 -32.61
N LEU A 15 43.02 -11.41 -31.30
CA LEU A 15 42.17 -12.38 -30.63
C LEU A 15 40.86 -12.32 -31.43
N GLY A 16 40.53 -13.39 -32.16
CA GLY A 16 39.36 -13.49 -33.02
C GLY A 16 38.05 -13.54 -32.23
N LEU A 17 37.95 -12.70 -31.20
CA LEU A 17 36.78 -12.49 -30.38
C LEU A 17 35.80 -11.69 -31.22
N ASP A 18 34.78 -12.39 -31.70
CA ASP A 18 33.58 -11.78 -32.24
C ASP A 18 32.90 -11.00 -31.10
N ARG A 19 33.21 -9.70 -31.02
CA ARG A 19 32.85 -8.82 -29.90
C ARG A 19 31.36 -8.87 -29.58
N TYR A 20 30.51 -8.87 -30.60
CA TYR A 20 29.07 -8.88 -30.44
C TYR A 20 28.53 -10.27 -30.09
N ALA A 21 29.11 -11.33 -30.66
CA ALA A 21 28.77 -12.69 -30.26
C ALA A 21 29.13 -12.95 -28.79
N SER A 22 30.34 -12.56 -28.36
CA SER A 22 30.76 -12.67 -26.95
C SER A 22 29.87 -11.85 -26.02
N PHE A 23 29.47 -10.64 -26.44
CA PHE A 23 28.55 -9.83 -25.68
C PHE A 23 27.17 -10.49 -25.57
N MET A 24 26.62 -10.99 -26.68
CA MET A 24 25.31 -11.65 -26.68
C MET A 24 25.28 -12.92 -25.80
N GLU A 25 26.37 -13.69 -25.78
CA GLU A 25 26.50 -14.82 -24.85
C GLU A 25 26.50 -14.36 -23.39
N ALA A 26 27.21 -13.27 -23.06
CA ALA A 26 27.18 -12.69 -21.72
C ALA A 26 25.76 -12.21 -21.34
N VAL A 27 25.02 -11.60 -22.26
CA VAL A 27 23.62 -11.18 -22.04
C VAL A 27 22.73 -12.37 -21.71
N ARG A 28 22.92 -13.53 -22.36
CA ARG A 28 22.14 -14.75 -22.11
C ARG A 28 22.36 -15.34 -20.72
N LEU A 29 23.44 -14.97 -20.03
CA LEU A 29 23.74 -15.37 -18.66
C LEU A 29 23.07 -14.48 -17.60
N ILE A 30 22.64 -13.27 -17.95
CA ILE A 30 22.00 -12.34 -17.00
C ILE A 30 20.66 -12.92 -16.54
N ASP A 31 20.37 -12.89 -15.26
CA ASP A 31 19.11 -13.41 -14.73
C ASP A 31 17.87 -12.73 -15.35
N LYS A 32 16.81 -13.53 -15.55
CA LYS A 32 15.56 -13.07 -16.18
C LYS A 32 14.88 -12.00 -15.33
N ALA A 33 14.82 -12.17 -14.00
CA ALA A 33 14.14 -11.22 -13.13
C ALA A 33 14.88 -9.87 -13.11
N THR A 34 16.21 -9.88 -13.18
CA THR A 34 17.02 -8.65 -13.31
C THR A 34 16.66 -7.88 -14.58
N LEU A 35 16.63 -8.53 -15.74
CA LEU A 35 16.27 -7.87 -17.00
C LEU A 35 14.81 -7.40 -17.00
N GLN A 36 13.91 -8.20 -16.44
CA GLN A 36 12.49 -7.87 -16.35
C GLN A 36 12.27 -6.63 -15.48
N ALA A 37 12.90 -6.54 -14.31
CA ALA A 37 12.83 -5.38 -13.44
C ALA A 37 13.40 -4.12 -14.12
N ARG A 38 14.50 -4.26 -14.89
CA ARG A 38 15.12 -3.14 -15.61
C ARG A 38 14.19 -2.53 -16.67
N PHE A 39 13.47 -3.36 -17.43
CA PHE A 39 12.62 -2.89 -18.53
C PHE A 39 11.15 -2.69 -18.17
N GLN A 40 10.70 -3.17 -17.00
CA GLN A 40 9.34 -2.94 -16.50
C GLN A 40 8.93 -1.45 -16.51
N PRO A 41 9.72 -0.50 -15.99
CA PRO A 41 9.32 0.91 -15.99
C PRO A 41 9.37 1.57 -17.38
N LEU A 42 9.90 0.88 -18.39
CA LEU A 42 10.10 1.41 -19.74
C LEU A 42 9.15 0.80 -20.76
N ARG A 43 8.15 0.01 -20.32
CA ARG A 43 7.24 -0.73 -21.20
C ARG A 43 6.49 0.15 -22.20
N ALA A 44 6.13 1.37 -21.81
CA ALA A 44 5.48 2.35 -22.66
C ALA A 44 6.41 3.07 -23.65
N CYS A 45 7.73 2.94 -23.49
CA CYS A 45 8.68 3.65 -24.33
C CYS A 45 8.83 2.96 -25.70
N PRO A 46 8.85 3.73 -26.80
CA PRO A 46 9.11 3.19 -28.13
C PRO A 46 10.56 2.72 -28.26
N LEU A 47 10.75 1.62 -28.99
CA LEU A 47 12.09 1.13 -29.33
C LEU A 47 12.51 1.71 -30.69
N VAL A 48 13.50 2.59 -30.67
CA VAL A 48 13.99 3.34 -31.83
C VAL A 48 15.21 2.65 -32.41
N PRO A 49 15.24 2.31 -33.71
CA PRO A 49 16.42 1.78 -34.38
C PRO A 49 17.62 2.72 -34.26
N GLY A 50 18.78 2.16 -33.92
CA GLY A 50 20.06 2.85 -33.90
C GLY A 50 20.95 2.45 -35.07
N LEU A 51 22.02 3.21 -35.29
CA LEU A 51 23.06 2.89 -36.26
C LEU A 51 24.29 2.40 -35.50
N ILE A 52 24.74 1.19 -35.77
CA ILE A 52 26.05 0.71 -35.30
C ILE A 52 27.01 0.79 -36.47
N ASP A 53 27.98 1.70 -36.37
CA ASP A 53 28.97 1.88 -37.42
C ASP A 53 29.86 0.63 -37.55
N GLY A 54 30.02 0.14 -38.78
CA GLY A 54 30.89 -0.99 -39.11
C GLY A 54 30.44 -2.38 -38.65
N ALA A 55 29.25 -2.57 -38.05
CA ALA A 55 28.76 -3.87 -37.61
C ALA A 55 27.58 -4.38 -38.44
N LYS A 56 27.63 -5.64 -38.89
CA LYS A 56 26.52 -6.28 -39.61
C LYS A 56 25.69 -7.15 -38.67
N VAL A 57 24.38 -7.25 -38.95
CA VAL A 57 23.41 -8.01 -38.13
C VAL A 57 23.83 -9.47 -37.88
N HIS A 58 24.54 -10.12 -38.82
CA HIS A 58 25.00 -11.51 -38.66
C HIS A 58 26.16 -11.68 -37.66
N GLU A 59 26.86 -10.60 -37.30
CA GLU A 59 27.90 -10.57 -36.28
C GLU A 59 27.29 -10.66 -34.87
N PHE A 60 26.01 -10.31 -34.70
CA PHE A 60 25.34 -10.33 -33.40
C PHE A 60 24.96 -11.74 -32.92
N LYS A 61 25.01 -12.75 -33.81
CA LYS A 61 24.65 -14.16 -33.52
C LYS A 61 23.32 -14.30 -32.76
N LEU A 62 22.34 -13.48 -33.15
CA LEU A 62 21.00 -13.50 -32.56
C LEU A 62 20.23 -14.75 -33.00
N LYS A 63 19.50 -15.34 -32.06
CA LYS A 63 18.52 -16.40 -32.36
C LYS A 63 17.34 -15.81 -33.14
N PRO A 64 16.57 -16.62 -33.90
CA PRO A 64 15.43 -16.12 -34.67
C PRO A 64 14.40 -15.31 -33.86
N LYS A 65 14.09 -15.73 -32.63
CA LYS A 65 13.18 -14.99 -31.72
C LYS A 65 13.77 -13.65 -31.27
N GLU A 66 15.09 -13.57 -31.04
CA GLU A 66 15.80 -12.34 -30.64
C GLU A 66 15.89 -11.35 -31.81
N LEU A 67 16.21 -11.85 -33.02
CA LEU A 67 16.24 -11.05 -34.24
C LEU A 67 14.86 -10.46 -34.57
N ARG A 68 13.78 -11.23 -34.34
CA ARG A 68 12.41 -10.75 -34.52
C ARG A 68 12.08 -9.55 -33.64
N VAL A 69 12.62 -9.49 -32.40
CA VAL A 69 12.43 -8.37 -31.48
C VAL A 69 13.09 -7.11 -32.04
N LEU A 70 14.35 -7.19 -32.46
CA LEU A 70 15.06 -6.04 -33.03
C LEU A 70 14.43 -5.56 -34.35
N ASN A 71 13.99 -6.48 -35.21
CA ASN A 71 13.30 -6.13 -36.46
C ASN A 71 11.91 -5.50 -36.23
N ALA A 72 11.31 -5.71 -35.05
CA ALA A 72 10.05 -5.07 -34.68
C ALA A 72 10.25 -3.62 -34.21
N ALA A 73 11.49 -3.22 -33.87
CA ALA A 73 11.85 -1.85 -33.54
C ALA A 73 11.75 -0.98 -34.80
N ASN A 74 10.84 -0.02 -34.78
CA ASN A 74 10.62 0.91 -35.90
C ASN A 74 10.45 2.35 -35.41
N GLY A 75 10.69 2.62 -34.12
CA GLY A 75 10.51 3.93 -33.49
C GLY A 75 9.06 4.29 -33.13
N SER A 76 8.07 3.54 -33.61
CA SER A 76 6.64 3.74 -33.26
C SER A 76 6.14 2.76 -32.21
N ARG A 77 6.66 1.53 -32.21
CA ARG A 77 6.19 0.48 -31.30
C ARG A 77 6.84 0.54 -29.95
N THR A 78 6.04 0.40 -28.91
CA THR A 78 6.49 0.34 -27.52
C THR A 78 7.11 -1.01 -27.17
N LEU A 79 7.92 -1.06 -26.11
CA LEU A 79 8.45 -2.31 -25.58
C LEU A 79 7.32 -3.32 -25.25
N ALA A 80 6.19 -2.85 -24.72
CA ALA A 80 5.02 -3.69 -24.45
C ALA A 80 4.40 -4.27 -25.73
N GLU A 81 4.24 -3.47 -26.78
CA GLU A 81 3.70 -3.94 -28.06
C GLU A 81 4.63 -4.97 -28.73
N ILE A 82 5.94 -4.74 -28.68
CA ILE A 82 6.92 -5.68 -29.21
C ILE A 82 6.90 -7.00 -28.42
N ALA A 83 6.82 -6.93 -27.09
CA ALA A 83 6.70 -8.12 -26.25
C ALA A 83 5.44 -8.95 -26.60
N ALA A 84 4.29 -8.27 -26.77
CA ALA A 84 3.04 -8.92 -27.16
C ALA A 84 3.12 -9.59 -28.55
N LEU A 85 3.82 -8.97 -29.51
CA LEU A 85 4.04 -9.53 -30.86
C LEU A 85 4.95 -10.77 -30.89
N VAL A 86 5.85 -10.89 -29.91
CA VAL A 86 6.82 -11.98 -29.80
C VAL A 86 6.22 -13.16 -29.03
N GLY A 87 5.33 -12.89 -28.07
CA GLY A 87 4.55 -13.88 -27.33
C GLY A 87 4.94 -13.99 -25.85
N ASN A 88 4.06 -14.61 -25.07
CA ASN A 88 4.15 -14.67 -23.60
C ASN A 88 4.82 -15.96 -23.07
N GLU A 89 5.24 -16.88 -23.95
CA GLU A 89 5.97 -18.09 -23.56
C GLU A 89 7.30 -17.73 -22.87
N SER A 90 7.76 -18.54 -21.91
CA SER A 90 8.98 -18.24 -21.14
C SER A 90 10.20 -17.96 -22.03
N ASP A 91 10.38 -18.75 -23.10
CA ASP A 91 11.46 -18.58 -24.07
C ASP A 91 11.30 -17.31 -24.92
N ALA A 92 10.06 -16.92 -25.23
CA ALA A 92 9.76 -15.71 -25.99
C ALA A 92 10.05 -14.46 -25.15
N VAL A 93 9.62 -14.45 -23.89
CA VAL A 93 9.94 -13.41 -22.91
C VAL A 93 11.46 -13.30 -22.72
N ARG A 94 12.16 -14.44 -22.61
CA ARG A 94 13.63 -14.48 -22.49
C ARG A 94 14.31 -13.87 -23.71
N ALA A 95 13.91 -14.26 -24.91
CA ALA A 95 14.44 -13.72 -26.16
C ALA A 95 14.19 -12.22 -26.29
N PHE A 96 13.01 -11.74 -25.90
CA PHE A 96 12.68 -10.32 -25.85
C PHE A 96 13.63 -9.55 -24.92
N LEU A 97 13.76 -9.98 -23.66
CA LEU A 97 14.60 -9.30 -22.67
C LEU A 97 16.08 -9.26 -23.10
N ASN A 98 16.59 -10.36 -23.64
CA ASN A 98 17.97 -10.43 -24.12
C ASN A 98 18.19 -9.51 -25.32
N ALA A 99 17.29 -9.53 -26.31
CA ALA A 99 17.42 -8.73 -27.51
C ALA A 99 17.33 -7.23 -27.21
N VAL A 100 16.41 -6.81 -26.34
CA VAL A 100 16.30 -5.41 -25.92
C VAL A 100 17.56 -4.96 -25.17
N PHE A 101 18.05 -5.76 -24.22
CA PHE A 101 19.27 -5.43 -23.49
C PHE A 101 20.49 -5.32 -24.42
N PHE A 102 20.73 -6.35 -25.22
CA PHE A 102 21.82 -6.35 -26.19
C PHE A 102 21.71 -5.14 -27.11
N GLY A 103 20.53 -4.88 -27.65
CA GLY A 103 20.31 -3.83 -28.61
C GLY A 103 20.55 -2.43 -28.02
N VAL A 104 20.14 -2.18 -26.77
CA VAL A 104 20.37 -0.90 -26.10
C VAL A 104 21.86 -0.68 -25.81
N GLU A 105 22.53 -1.67 -25.25
CA GLU A 105 23.94 -1.56 -24.85
C GLU A 105 24.90 -1.57 -26.06
N SER A 106 24.53 -2.23 -27.16
CA SER A 106 25.29 -2.20 -28.40
C SER A 106 25.03 -0.95 -29.26
N GLY A 107 23.98 -0.18 -28.95
CA GLY A 107 23.53 0.94 -29.77
C GLY A 107 22.72 0.55 -31.01
N ALA A 108 22.33 -0.73 -31.14
CA ALA A 108 21.46 -1.20 -32.23
C ALA A 108 20.05 -0.61 -32.14
N VAL A 109 19.61 -0.30 -30.92
CA VAL A 109 18.36 0.39 -30.62
C VAL A 109 18.54 1.35 -29.45
N SER A 110 17.66 2.33 -29.32
CA SER A 110 17.55 3.20 -28.16
C SER A 110 16.11 3.23 -27.65
N ILE A 111 15.94 3.50 -26.37
CA ILE A 111 14.62 3.60 -25.73
C ILE A 111 14.18 5.07 -25.79
N GLY A 112 13.06 5.35 -26.44
CA GLY A 112 12.49 6.69 -26.54
C GLY A 112 11.75 7.15 -25.28
N ALA A 113 11.18 8.36 -25.33
CA ALA A 113 10.31 8.87 -24.26
C ALA A 113 8.91 8.24 -24.36
N ASP A 114 8.25 8.06 -23.22
CA ASP A 114 6.83 7.65 -23.18
C ASP A 114 5.96 8.76 -23.79
N PRO A 115 5.26 8.49 -24.91
CA PRO A 115 4.48 9.51 -25.61
C PRO A 115 3.23 9.96 -24.81
N LEU A 116 2.72 9.14 -23.88
CA LEU A 116 1.48 9.42 -23.16
C LEU A 116 1.71 10.13 -21.82
N LEU A 117 2.93 10.06 -21.27
CA LEU A 117 3.27 10.59 -19.95
C LEU A 117 2.94 12.08 -19.78
N LYS A 118 3.14 12.89 -20.83
CA LYS A 118 2.80 14.32 -20.79
C LYS A 118 1.30 14.55 -20.61
N GLY A 119 0.47 13.75 -21.29
CA GLY A 119 -0.99 13.81 -21.18
C GLY A 119 -1.45 13.39 -19.78
N GLU A 120 -0.93 12.29 -19.26
CA GLU A 120 -1.26 11.80 -17.91
C GLU A 120 -0.89 12.80 -16.81
N ARG A 121 0.24 13.51 -16.94
CA ARG A 121 0.62 14.57 -16.00
C ARG A 121 -0.34 15.76 -16.03
N LEU A 122 -0.80 16.16 -17.22
CA LEU A 122 -1.80 17.22 -17.35
C LEU A 122 -3.11 16.78 -16.71
N GLU A 123 -3.53 15.55 -16.98
CA GLU A 123 -4.74 14.99 -16.42
C GLU A 123 -4.67 14.87 -14.89
N LEU A 124 -3.54 14.45 -14.33
CA LEU A 124 -3.32 14.41 -12.88
C LEU A 124 -3.56 15.78 -12.25
N VAL A 125 -3.00 16.84 -12.83
CA VAL A 125 -3.20 18.21 -12.34
C VAL A 125 -4.68 18.61 -12.40
N GLU A 126 -5.39 18.21 -13.45
CA GLU A 126 -6.83 18.47 -13.58
C GLU A 126 -7.65 17.72 -12.53
N VAL A 127 -7.42 16.41 -12.35
CA VAL A 127 -8.12 15.59 -11.35
C VAL A 127 -7.84 16.11 -9.94
N GLN A 128 -6.58 16.49 -9.65
CA GLN A 128 -6.21 17.01 -8.35
C GLN A 128 -6.86 18.36 -8.05
N ARG A 129 -6.92 19.26 -9.04
CA ARG A 129 -7.63 20.54 -8.93
C ARG A 129 -9.12 20.33 -8.67
N GLU A 130 -9.73 19.36 -9.35
CA GLU A 130 -11.12 19.00 -9.15
C GLU A 130 -11.36 18.43 -7.74
N LEU A 131 -10.49 17.55 -7.25
CA LEU A 131 -10.51 17.05 -5.87
C LEU A 131 -10.47 18.19 -4.86
N ASP A 132 -9.57 19.14 -5.04
CA ASP A 132 -9.43 20.29 -4.15
C ASP A 132 -10.68 21.20 -4.18
N ARG A 133 -11.31 21.35 -5.35
CA ARG A 133 -12.56 22.10 -5.49
C ARG A 133 -13.71 21.44 -4.73
N VAL A 134 -13.84 20.11 -4.80
CA VAL A 134 -14.99 19.39 -4.22
C VAL A 134 -14.85 19.11 -2.72
N LYS A 135 -13.67 19.31 -2.11
CA LYS A 135 -13.47 19.16 -0.65
C LYS A 135 -14.42 19.99 0.21
N GLY A 136 -14.89 21.12 -0.29
CA GLY A 136 -15.85 22.00 0.40
C GLY A 136 -17.30 21.82 -0.02
N PHE A 137 -17.59 20.88 -0.91
CA PHE A 137 -18.91 20.70 -1.52
C PHE A 137 -19.72 19.63 -0.79
N ASN A 138 -21.04 19.82 -0.76
CA ASN A 138 -21.96 18.78 -0.32
C ASN A 138 -22.22 17.76 -1.45
N PHE A 139 -22.86 16.63 -1.14
CA PHE A 139 -23.04 15.56 -2.13
C PHE A 139 -23.90 15.94 -3.34
N PHE A 140 -24.85 16.88 -3.18
CA PHE A 140 -25.61 17.41 -4.31
C PHE A 140 -24.67 18.16 -5.27
N GLN A 141 -23.78 18.99 -4.73
CA GLN A 141 -22.79 19.75 -5.49
C GLN A 141 -21.71 18.84 -6.10
N VAL A 142 -21.27 17.78 -5.41
CA VAL A 142 -20.32 16.80 -5.94
C VAL A 142 -20.87 16.10 -7.19
N LEU A 143 -22.13 15.67 -7.16
CA LEU A 143 -22.78 15.07 -8.35
C LEU A 143 -23.30 16.10 -9.36
N GLY A 144 -23.29 17.39 -9.00
CA GLY A 144 -23.83 18.48 -9.81
C GLY A 144 -25.35 18.38 -10.03
N VAL A 145 -26.07 17.85 -9.04
CA VAL A 145 -27.54 17.70 -9.00
C VAL A 145 -28.12 18.64 -7.95
N ASN A 146 -29.44 18.84 -7.97
CA ASN A 146 -30.13 19.65 -6.97
C ASN A 146 -30.98 18.79 -6.03
N ASP A 147 -31.56 19.42 -5.01
CA ASP A 147 -32.37 18.75 -3.99
C ASP A 147 -33.72 18.22 -4.51
N LYS A 148 -34.15 18.69 -5.69
CA LYS A 148 -35.35 18.25 -6.40
C LYS A 148 -35.06 17.28 -7.55
N SER A 149 -33.80 16.89 -7.73
CA SER A 149 -33.42 15.97 -8.80
C SER A 149 -34.08 14.61 -8.61
N THR A 150 -34.49 14.01 -9.72
CA THR A 150 -35.10 12.68 -9.72
C THR A 150 -34.05 11.59 -9.55
N ASP A 151 -34.47 10.38 -9.18
CA ASP A 151 -33.58 9.21 -9.08
C ASP A 151 -32.85 8.95 -10.42
N GLU A 152 -33.55 9.18 -11.52
CA GLU A 152 -33.01 9.04 -12.89
C GLU A 152 -31.91 10.08 -13.16
N GLU A 153 -32.10 11.33 -12.74
CA GLU A 153 -31.09 12.39 -12.89
C GLU A 153 -29.84 12.12 -12.05
N VAL A 154 -30.01 11.69 -10.80
CA VAL A 154 -28.89 11.32 -9.91
C VAL A 154 -28.09 10.16 -10.51
N LYS A 155 -28.80 9.11 -10.95
CA LYS A 155 -28.18 7.95 -11.59
C LYS A 155 -27.46 8.34 -12.89
N ALA A 156 -28.06 9.18 -13.71
CA ALA A 156 -27.44 9.67 -14.94
C ALA A 156 -26.12 10.38 -14.64
N ARG A 157 -26.11 11.35 -13.70
CA ARG A 157 -24.90 12.07 -13.30
C ARG A 157 -23.83 11.17 -12.70
N TYR A 158 -24.22 10.23 -11.84
CA TYR A 158 -23.29 9.23 -11.33
C TYR A 158 -22.65 8.43 -12.47
N THR A 159 -23.44 7.95 -13.44
CA THR A 159 -22.88 7.16 -14.56
C THR A 159 -21.95 7.98 -15.46
N GLU A 160 -22.24 9.27 -15.67
CA GLU A 160 -21.36 10.19 -16.41
C GLU A 160 -20.02 10.38 -15.69
N LEU A 161 -20.06 10.67 -14.38
CA LEU A 161 -18.87 10.87 -13.56
C LEU A 161 -18.06 9.58 -13.40
N ALA A 162 -18.73 8.44 -13.20
CA ALA A 162 -18.09 7.14 -13.15
C ALA A 162 -17.33 6.85 -14.45
N LYS A 163 -17.95 7.04 -15.62
CA LYS A 163 -17.28 6.88 -16.92
C LYS A 163 -16.11 7.84 -17.13
N LYS A 164 -16.06 8.96 -16.41
CA LYS A 164 -14.96 9.92 -16.51
C LYS A 164 -13.79 9.59 -15.58
N TYR A 165 -14.10 9.23 -14.34
CA TYR A 165 -13.10 9.10 -13.27
C TYR A 165 -12.77 7.66 -12.89
N HIS A 166 -13.35 6.64 -13.53
CA HIS A 166 -13.03 5.25 -13.21
C HIS A 166 -11.52 4.98 -13.40
N PRO A 167 -10.85 4.33 -12.43
CA PRO A 167 -9.43 4.02 -12.53
C PRO A 167 -9.10 3.02 -13.65
N ASP A 168 -9.99 2.06 -13.95
CA ASP A 168 -9.80 1.05 -15.01
C ASP A 168 -9.68 1.61 -16.43
N LEU A 169 -10.01 2.89 -16.65
CA LEU A 169 -9.79 3.54 -17.95
C LEU A 169 -8.32 3.88 -18.20
N LEU A 170 -7.50 3.84 -17.14
CA LEU A 170 -6.06 4.03 -17.23
C LEU A 170 -5.39 2.74 -17.72
N ARG A 171 -4.29 2.88 -18.46
CA ARG A 171 -3.40 1.75 -18.77
C ARG A 171 -2.77 1.18 -17.50
N GLU A 172 -2.36 -0.09 -17.54
CA GLU A 172 -1.80 -0.80 -16.38
C GLU A 172 -0.58 -0.09 -15.76
N ASP A 173 0.24 0.55 -16.59
CA ASP A 173 1.46 1.27 -16.26
C ASP A 173 1.31 2.80 -16.21
N ALA A 174 0.08 3.29 -16.13
CA ALA A 174 -0.19 4.72 -15.96
C ALA A 174 0.48 5.25 -14.69
N LEU A 175 0.72 6.56 -14.67
CA LEU A 175 1.29 7.25 -13.51
C LEU A 175 0.54 6.89 -12.21
N LEU A 176 1.26 6.37 -11.21
CA LEU A 176 0.67 5.92 -9.93
C LEU A 176 -0.14 7.03 -9.26
N GLU A 177 0.41 8.25 -9.21
CA GLU A 177 -0.25 9.43 -8.66
C GLU A 177 -1.58 9.73 -9.35
N LEU A 178 -1.69 9.52 -10.67
CA LEU A 178 -2.93 9.71 -11.42
C LEU A 178 -3.97 8.65 -11.04
N ARG A 179 -3.55 7.39 -10.89
CA ARG A 179 -4.43 6.31 -10.45
C ARG A 179 -4.98 6.60 -9.06
N GLU A 180 -4.12 6.92 -8.11
CA GLU A 180 -4.53 7.28 -6.74
C GLU A 180 -5.48 8.50 -6.71
N ALA A 181 -5.23 9.52 -7.53
CA ALA A 181 -6.09 10.69 -7.63
C ALA A 181 -7.48 10.32 -8.18
N ARG A 182 -7.55 9.49 -9.23
CA ARG A 182 -8.82 9.01 -9.79
C ARG A 182 -9.58 8.12 -8.80
N GLU A 183 -8.89 7.23 -8.08
CA GLU A 183 -9.50 6.39 -7.04
C GLU A 183 -10.16 7.22 -5.94
N LYS A 184 -9.46 8.24 -5.43
CA LYS A 184 -10.01 9.16 -4.42
C LYS A 184 -11.25 9.90 -4.93
N MET A 185 -11.19 10.41 -6.17
CA MET A 185 -12.33 11.10 -6.78
C MET A 185 -13.51 10.16 -6.96
N PHE A 186 -13.26 8.94 -7.44
CA PHE A 186 -14.30 7.95 -7.68
C PHE A 186 -14.96 7.48 -6.38
N SER A 187 -14.20 7.29 -5.29
CA SER A 187 -14.76 6.98 -3.96
C SER A 187 -15.73 8.07 -3.50
N LEU A 188 -15.35 9.34 -3.62
CA LEU A 188 -16.22 10.47 -3.25
C LEU A 188 -17.52 10.49 -4.07
N ILE A 189 -17.43 10.22 -5.38
CA ILE A 189 -18.59 10.12 -6.27
C ILE A 189 -19.50 8.96 -5.85
N GLN A 190 -18.94 7.81 -5.48
CA GLN A 190 -19.72 6.67 -5.00
C GLN A 190 -20.44 6.97 -3.69
N GLU A 191 -19.76 7.59 -2.72
CA GLU A 191 -20.35 7.99 -1.44
C GLU A 191 -21.48 9.00 -1.62
N ALA A 192 -21.29 9.99 -2.51
CA ALA A 192 -22.31 10.96 -2.86
C ALA A 192 -23.53 10.28 -3.49
N ASN A 193 -23.34 9.34 -4.43
CA ASN A 193 -24.45 8.59 -5.03
C ASN A 193 -25.18 7.73 -3.99
N ALA A 194 -24.45 6.98 -3.16
CA ALA A 194 -25.04 6.15 -2.10
C ALA A 194 -25.90 6.96 -1.12
N SER A 195 -25.61 8.25 -0.95
CA SER A 195 -26.37 9.16 -0.09
C SER A 195 -27.57 9.82 -0.78
N LEU A 196 -27.63 9.81 -2.12
CA LEU A 196 -28.61 10.56 -2.93
C LEU A 196 -29.42 9.71 -3.92
N GLU A 197 -29.12 8.41 -4.02
CA GLU A 197 -29.68 7.49 -5.04
C GLU A 197 -31.20 7.40 -5.01
N SER A 198 -31.82 7.54 -3.84
CA SER A 198 -33.28 7.51 -3.69
C SER A 198 -33.81 8.76 -3.00
N ASP A 199 -35.07 9.08 -3.28
CA ASP A 199 -35.77 10.21 -2.69
C ASP A 199 -35.73 10.20 -1.14
N LYS A 200 -35.91 9.02 -0.53
CA LYS A 200 -35.79 8.86 0.94
C LYS A 200 -34.41 9.25 1.47
N LEU A 201 -33.35 8.90 0.75
CA LEU A 201 -31.97 9.21 1.15
C LEU A 201 -31.66 10.69 0.94
N ARG A 202 -32.14 11.29 -0.17
CA ARG A 202 -32.03 12.73 -0.40
C ARG A 202 -32.72 13.55 0.66
N VAL A 203 -33.95 13.19 1.04
CA VAL A 203 -34.69 13.86 2.11
C VAL A 203 -33.94 13.77 3.44
N ARG A 204 -33.41 12.58 3.78
CA ARG A 204 -32.60 12.38 4.99
C ARG A 204 -31.33 13.25 4.98
N TYR A 205 -30.62 13.27 3.85
CA TYR A 205 -29.40 14.07 3.70
C TYR A 205 -29.70 15.58 3.73
N LYS A 206 -30.84 15.99 3.17
CA LYS A 206 -31.31 17.38 3.22
C LYS A 206 -31.67 17.82 4.66
N GLN A 207 -32.38 16.98 5.41
CA GLN A 207 -32.66 17.23 6.83
C GLN A 207 -31.37 17.39 7.63
N GLN A 208 -30.38 16.55 7.35
CA GLN A 208 -29.05 16.67 7.94
C GLN A 208 -28.38 18.03 7.63
N LEU A 209 -28.56 18.58 6.42
CA LEU A 209 -28.08 19.92 6.02
C LEU A 209 -28.88 21.07 6.65
N GLU A 210 -30.20 20.92 6.82
CA GLU A 210 -31.11 21.96 7.32
C GLU A 210 -31.07 22.13 8.84
N ASP A 211 -30.72 21.07 9.59
CA ASP A 211 -30.57 21.10 11.07
C ASP A 211 -29.38 21.97 11.57
N GLY A 212 -28.78 22.80 10.70
CA GLY A 212 -27.78 23.80 11.07
C GLY A 212 -26.40 23.23 11.37
N ARG A 213 -26.14 21.95 11.07
CA ARG A 213 -24.78 21.41 10.99
C ARG A 213 -24.17 21.92 9.69
N SER A 214 -23.11 22.72 9.74
CA SER A 214 -22.44 23.17 8.51
C SER A 214 -22.05 21.97 7.64
N SER A 215 -21.85 22.16 6.34
CA SER A 215 -21.32 21.07 5.48
C SER A 215 -20.07 20.43 6.08
N GLN A 216 -19.29 21.21 6.83
CA GLN A 216 -18.11 20.76 7.55
C GLN A 216 -18.46 19.95 8.81
N ASP A 217 -19.53 20.28 9.53
CA ASP A 217 -20.02 19.50 10.67
C ASP A 217 -20.69 18.19 10.24
N LEU A 218 -21.29 18.15 9.05
CA LEU A 218 -21.78 16.92 8.45
C LEU A 218 -20.67 16.00 8.00
N VAL A 219 -19.66 16.56 7.32
CA VAL A 219 -18.45 15.79 6.97
C VAL A 219 -17.76 15.29 8.24
N LYS A 220 -17.65 16.10 9.30
CA LYS A 220 -17.15 15.65 10.61
C LYS A 220 -18.00 14.54 11.21
N ALA A 221 -19.32 14.67 11.22
CA ALA A 221 -20.22 13.66 11.75
C ALA A 221 -20.17 12.34 10.95
N GLN A 222 -20.06 12.44 9.62
CA GLN A 222 -19.91 11.28 8.74
C GLN A 222 -18.54 10.63 8.93
N ASN A 223 -17.46 11.41 8.99
CA ASN A 223 -16.12 10.91 9.27
C ASN A 223 -16.04 10.23 10.64
N ALA A 224 -16.70 10.77 11.66
CA ALA A 224 -16.79 10.14 12.96
C ALA A 224 -17.50 8.78 12.90
N LEU A 225 -18.60 8.67 12.14
CA LEU A 225 -19.31 7.40 11.95
C LEU A 225 -18.46 6.36 11.19
N LEU A 226 -17.76 6.80 10.14
CA LEU A 226 -16.86 5.94 9.36
C LEU A 226 -15.66 5.49 10.21
N ALA A 227 -15.09 6.40 11.02
CA ALA A 227 -14.01 6.09 11.95
C ALA A 227 -14.45 5.08 13.02
N GLU A 228 -15.66 5.20 13.57
CA GLU A 228 -16.22 4.22 14.51
C GLU A 228 -16.45 2.85 13.84
N THR A 229 -16.89 2.85 12.57
CA THR A 229 -17.04 1.61 11.80
C THR A 229 -15.68 0.94 11.56
N ALA A 230 -14.64 1.73 11.27
CA ALA A 230 -13.28 1.23 11.11
C ALA A 230 -12.72 0.69 12.44
N LEU A 231 -12.97 1.35 13.57
CA LEU A 231 -12.60 0.84 14.91
C LEU A 231 -13.25 -0.53 15.18
N LYS A 232 -14.55 -0.69 14.92
CA LYS A 232 -15.25 -1.98 15.09
C LYS A 232 -14.64 -3.08 14.21
N LYS A 233 -14.23 -2.76 12.98
CA LYS A 233 -13.51 -3.71 12.12
C LYS A 233 -12.14 -4.07 12.72
N ALA A 234 -11.39 -3.09 13.21
CA ALA A 234 -10.11 -3.30 13.85
C ALA A 234 -10.23 -4.20 15.10
N GLU A 235 -11.27 -4.04 15.92
CA GLU A 235 -11.54 -4.92 17.06
C GLU A 235 -11.76 -6.38 16.64
N ILE A 236 -12.54 -6.60 15.57
CA ILE A 236 -12.76 -7.95 15.03
C ILE A 236 -11.45 -8.54 14.53
N LEU A 237 -10.66 -7.76 13.78
CA LEU A 237 -9.36 -8.19 13.24
C LEU A 237 -8.36 -8.49 14.35
N LEU A 238 -8.36 -7.70 15.43
CA LEU A 238 -7.55 -7.92 16.63
C LEU A 238 -7.89 -9.26 17.28
N ARG A 239 -9.19 -9.61 17.40
CA ARG A 239 -9.64 -10.92 17.91
C ARG A 239 -9.20 -12.08 17.01
N VAL A 240 -9.15 -11.87 15.70
CA VAL A 240 -8.68 -12.85 14.70
C VAL A 240 -7.16 -12.85 14.54
N LYS A 241 -6.43 -12.00 15.29
CA LYS A 241 -4.96 -11.84 15.28
C LYS A 241 -4.37 -11.35 13.95
N LYS A 242 -5.17 -10.65 13.14
CA LYS A 242 -4.71 -9.98 11.92
C LYS A 242 -4.24 -8.56 12.25
N HIS A 243 -3.07 -8.47 12.88
CA HIS A 243 -2.59 -7.21 13.48
C HIS A 243 -2.25 -6.12 12.44
N GLU A 244 -1.74 -6.50 11.27
CA GLU A 244 -1.42 -5.56 10.18
C GLU A 244 -2.70 -4.94 9.61
N GLU A 245 -3.67 -5.78 9.20
CA GLU A 245 -4.98 -5.33 8.71
C GLU A 245 -5.72 -4.48 9.77
N ALA A 246 -5.61 -4.85 11.06
CA ALA A 246 -6.19 -4.07 12.14
C ALA A 246 -5.55 -2.68 12.28
N LEU A 247 -4.23 -2.59 12.11
CA LEU A 247 -3.50 -1.32 12.18
C LEU A 247 -3.94 -0.37 11.06
N GLU A 248 -4.09 -0.88 9.83
CA GLU A 248 -4.58 -0.10 8.69
C GLU A 248 -5.97 0.49 8.94
N GLN A 249 -6.88 -0.29 9.54
CA GLN A 249 -8.22 0.21 9.89
C GLN A 249 -8.16 1.31 10.95
N ILE A 250 -7.24 1.21 11.91
CA ILE A 250 -7.05 2.26 12.93
C ILE A 250 -6.41 3.52 12.32
N ASP A 251 -5.41 3.37 11.46
CA ASP A 251 -4.80 4.51 10.75
C ASP A 251 -5.84 5.24 9.89
N HIS A 252 -6.75 4.49 9.26
CA HIS A 252 -7.89 5.06 8.55
C HIS A 252 -8.85 5.80 9.49
N ALA A 253 -9.17 5.24 10.66
CA ALA A 253 -10.01 5.91 11.65
C ALA A 253 -9.40 7.24 12.14
N ILE A 254 -8.09 7.26 12.41
CA ILE A 254 -7.35 8.47 12.83
C ILE A 254 -7.34 9.52 11.71
N ALA A 255 -7.17 9.11 10.46
CA ALA A 255 -7.19 10.01 9.30
C ALA A 255 -8.57 10.68 9.11
N LEU A 256 -9.65 9.97 9.43
CA LEU A 256 -11.02 10.48 9.37
C LEU A 256 -11.36 11.37 10.58
N ASN A 257 -10.99 10.93 11.79
CA ASN A 257 -11.21 11.66 13.03
C ASN A 257 -10.07 11.42 14.02
N ASN A 258 -9.19 12.42 14.16
CA ASN A 258 -7.99 12.34 15.01
C ASN A 258 -8.24 12.74 16.49
N GLU A 259 -9.44 13.22 16.83
CA GLU A 259 -9.71 13.76 18.17
C GLU A 259 -10.01 12.67 19.22
N GLU A 260 -10.38 11.47 18.77
CA GLU A 260 -10.77 10.38 19.66
C GLU A 260 -9.53 9.65 20.25
N PRO A 261 -9.34 9.67 21.58
CA PRO A 261 -8.18 9.06 22.23
C PRO A 261 -8.16 7.53 22.08
N GLU A 262 -9.33 6.90 21.94
CA GLU A 262 -9.44 5.45 21.83
C GLU A 262 -8.71 4.92 20.59
N TYR A 263 -8.75 5.62 19.45
CA TYR A 263 -8.04 5.17 18.25
C TYR A 263 -6.51 5.13 18.47
N HIS A 264 -5.98 6.13 19.17
CA HIS A 264 -4.56 6.20 19.50
C HIS A 264 -4.15 5.12 20.51
N ILE A 265 -5.04 4.76 21.44
CA ILE A 265 -4.83 3.64 22.38
C ILE A 265 -4.72 2.31 21.62
N PHE A 266 -5.66 2.05 20.70
CA PHE A 266 -5.60 0.86 19.84
C PHE A 266 -4.35 0.86 18.97
N HIS A 267 -3.98 2.01 18.39
CA HIS A 267 -2.79 2.17 17.57
C HIS A 267 -1.50 1.83 18.35
N ALA A 268 -1.36 2.33 19.58
CA ALA A 268 -0.23 2.03 20.45
C ALA A 268 -0.14 0.53 20.79
N TYR A 269 -1.28 -0.09 21.09
CA TYR A 269 -1.34 -1.52 21.42
C TYR A 269 -1.04 -2.42 20.20
N LEU A 270 -1.58 -2.10 19.03
CA LEU A 270 -1.31 -2.86 17.79
C LEU A 270 0.16 -2.74 17.37
N ARG A 271 0.78 -1.56 17.51
CA ARG A 271 2.21 -1.41 17.25
C ARG A 271 3.07 -2.25 18.19
N TYR A 272 2.69 -2.37 19.46
CA TYR A 272 3.34 -3.31 20.38
C TYR A 272 3.23 -4.77 19.89
N LEU A 273 2.03 -5.21 19.49
CA LEU A 273 1.82 -6.59 19.03
C LEU A 273 2.65 -6.92 17.79
N LEU A 274 2.76 -5.99 16.85
CA LEU A 274 3.54 -6.16 15.63
C LEU A 274 5.05 -6.22 15.92
N ARG A 275 5.58 -5.31 16.73
CA ARG A 275 7.01 -5.29 17.10
C ARG A 275 7.43 -6.51 17.91
N SER A 276 6.53 -6.98 18.77
CA SER A 276 6.78 -8.15 19.62
C SER A 276 6.60 -9.49 18.88
N GLY A 277 6.18 -9.46 17.61
CA GLY A 277 5.98 -10.67 16.80
C GLY A 277 4.95 -11.63 17.38
N GLY A 278 3.99 -11.10 18.16
CA GLY A 278 2.98 -11.89 18.89
C GLY A 278 3.50 -12.61 20.14
N THR A 279 4.75 -12.38 20.56
CA THR A 279 5.32 -12.93 21.80
C THR A 279 5.44 -11.86 22.89
N PRO A 280 5.12 -12.13 24.16
CA PRO A 280 5.25 -11.11 25.20
C PRO A 280 6.69 -10.58 25.33
N SER A 281 6.90 -9.30 24.99
CA SER A 281 8.18 -8.60 25.16
C SER A 281 8.03 -7.49 26.19
N SER A 282 8.86 -7.50 27.23
CA SER A 282 8.89 -6.44 28.24
C SER A 282 9.40 -5.12 27.66
N ASP A 283 10.43 -5.19 26.82
CA ASP A 283 11.10 -4.02 26.25
C ASP A 283 10.16 -3.21 25.35
N GLU A 284 9.28 -3.89 24.62
CA GLU A 284 8.25 -3.24 23.79
C GLU A 284 7.00 -2.86 24.61
N ALA A 285 6.70 -3.56 25.71
CA ALA A 285 5.49 -3.33 26.49
C ALA A 285 5.56 -2.07 27.35
N VAL A 286 6.72 -1.76 27.94
CA VAL A 286 6.92 -0.56 28.78
C VAL A 286 6.57 0.74 28.04
N PRO A 287 7.13 1.04 26.86
CA PRO A 287 6.81 2.28 26.15
C PRO A 287 5.34 2.32 25.69
N ALA A 288 4.73 1.17 25.40
CA ALA A 288 3.32 1.10 25.04
C ALA A 288 2.41 1.44 26.24
N VAL A 289 2.76 1.03 27.46
CA VAL A 289 2.02 1.39 28.68
C VAL A 289 2.05 2.91 28.89
N GLU A 290 3.24 3.51 28.79
CA GLU A 290 3.43 4.95 28.95
C GLU A 290 2.63 5.73 27.91
N ALA A 291 2.72 5.35 26.64
CA ALA A 291 1.96 5.97 25.57
C ALA A 291 0.44 5.90 25.80
N ILE A 292 -0.10 4.72 26.15
CA ILE A 292 -1.53 4.56 26.42
C ILE A 292 -1.95 5.42 27.62
N LYS A 293 -1.13 5.46 28.67
CA LYS A 293 -1.41 6.28 29.86
C LYS A 293 -1.43 7.77 29.54
N ASP A 294 -0.50 8.25 28.72
CA ASP A 294 -0.42 9.65 28.32
C ASP A 294 -1.60 10.06 27.42
N ILE A 295 -1.98 9.19 26.47
CA ILE A 295 -3.16 9.40 25.60
C ILE A 295 -4.45 9.42 26.43
N GLN A 296 -4.56 8.48 27.36
CA GLN A 296 -5.77 8.31 28.17
C GLN A 296 -5.95 9.44 29.19
N GLY A 297 -4.86 9.93 29.79
CA GLY A 297 -4.90 10.94 30.84
C GLY A 297 -5.83 10.53 31.98
N ASP A 298 -6.74 11.43 32.38
CA ASP A 298 -7.72 11.18 33.43
C ASP A 298 -9.02 10.51 32.91
N LYS A 299 -9.13 10.22 31.61
CA LYS A 299 -10.34 9.67 31.01
C LYS A 299 -10.49 8.18 31.37
N ALA A 300 -11.72 7.78 31.71
CA ALA A 300 -12.06 6.39 32.00
C ALA A 300 -12.38 5.61 30.70
N ILE A 301 -11.36 5.29 29.91
CA ILE A 301 -11.50 4.53 28.66
C ILE A 301 -11.27 3.05 28.94
N LEU A 302 -12.28 2.22 28.69
CA LEU A 302 -12.27 0.79 29.00
C LEU A 302 -11.10 0.07 28.29
N SER A 303 -10.97 0.26 26.98
CA SER A 303 -9.94 -0.37 26.14
C SER A 303 -8.53 -0.03 26.61
N GLY A 304 -8.31 1.21 27.08
CA GLY A 304 -7.03 1.65 27.64
C GLY A 304 -6.62 0.86 28.89
N PHE A 305 -7.53 0.64 29.84
CA PHE A 305 -7.24 -0.17 31.03
C PHE A 305 -7.07 -1.66 30.70
N VAL A 306 -7.84 -2.20 29.75
CA VAL A 306 -7.68 -3.59 29.28
C VAL A 306 -6.29 -3.79 28.67
N PHE A 307 -5.89 -2.92 27.73
CA PHE A 307 -4.59 -3.04 27.07
C PHE A 307 -3.42 -2.79 28.03
N GLN A 308 -3.52 -1.82 28.95
CA GLN A 308 -2.53 -1.67 30.02
C GLN A 308 -2.40 -2.93 30.88
N ALA A 309 -3.52 -3.61 31.22
CA ALA A 309 -3.47 -4.86 31.95
C ALA A 309 -2.73 -5.96 31.16
N HIS A 310 -2.97 -6.07 29.84
CA HIS A 310 -2.27 -7.02 28.97
C HIS A 310 -0.76 -6.74 28.92
N LEU A 311 -0.39 -5.46 28.80
CA LEU A 311 1.01 -5.05 28.76
C LEU A 311 1.70 -5.27 30.11
N HIS A 312 1.05 -4.95 31.23
CA HIS A 312 1.60 -5.25 32.56
C HIS A 312 1.75 -6.74 32.82
N LYS A 313 0.87 -7.57 32.26
CA LYS A 313 1.02 -9.03 32.27
C LYS A 313 2.24 -9.47 31.47
N ALA A 314 2.50 -8.87 30.31
CA ALA A 314 3.70 -9.13 29.52
C ALA A 314 5.00 -8.72 30.23
N ILE A 315 4.97 -7.62 31.01
CA ILE A 315 6.10 -7.15 31.84
C ILE A 315 6.29 -8.03 33.10
N GLY A 316 5.27 -8.80 33.50
CA GLY A 316 5.25 -9.55 34.76
C GLY A 316 4.89 -8.69 35.99
N ASN A 317 4.35 -7.48 35.79
CA ASN A 317 3.90 -6.61 36.87
C ASN A 317 2.47 -6.95 37.32
N SER A 318 2.33 -8.06 38.06
CA SER A 318 1.03 -8.52 38.58
C SER A 318 0.29 -7.50 39.45
N LYS A 319 1.00 -6.56 40.09
CA LYS A 319 0.36 -5.54 40.94
C LYS A 319 -0.40 -4.54 40.09
N GLN A 320 0.25 -3.95 39.08
CA GLN A 320 -0.39 -2.98 38.20
C GLN A 320 -1.43 -3.63 37.27
N MET A 321 -1.18 -4.87 36.83
CA MET A 321 -2.17 -5.66 36.09
C MET A 321 -3.50 -5.77 36.87
N VAL A 322 -3.46 -6.14 38.15
CA VAL A 322 -4.66 -6.25 39.00
C VAL A 322 -5.38 -4.91 39.12
N GLN A 323 -4.65 -3.82 39.37
CA GLN A 323 -5.24 -2.49 39.47
C GLN A 323 -5.94 -2.05 38.17
N CYS A 324 -5.37 -2.38 37.02
CA CYS A 324 -6.00 -2.08 35.73
C CYS A 324 -7.30 -2.88 35.56
N TYR A 325 -7.31 -4.18 35.87
CA TYR A 325 -8.52 -5.00 35.79
C TYR A 325 -9.60 -4.62 36.82
N GLU A 326 -9.21 -4.15 38.01
CA GLU A 326 -10.15 -3.60 38.98
C GLU A 326 -10.88 -2.38 38.39
N LYS A 327 -10.14 -1.45 37.77
CA LYS A 327 -10.74 -0.31 37.04
C LYS A 327 -11.61 -0.74 35.86
N VAL A 328 -11.24 -1.79 35.13
CA VAL A 328 -12.08 -2.37 34.08
C VAL A 328 -13.42 -2.82 34.66
N LEU A 329 -13.43 -3.46 35.83
CA LEU A 329 -14.67 -3.89 36.50
C LEU A 329 -15.48 -2.76 37.14
N GLU A 330 -14.85 -1.63 37.47
CA GLU A 330 -15.56 -0.40 37.86
C GLU A 330 -16.35 0.19 36.68
N ILE A 331 -15.82 0.09 35.46
CA ILE A 331 -16.49 0.58 34.24
C ILE A 331 -17.50 -0.44 33.70
N ASP A 332 -17.09 -1.71 33.57
CA ASP A 332 -17.92 -2.83 33.14
C ASP A 332 -17.82 -3.99 34.15
N ALA A 333 -18.76 -3.98 35.11
CA ALA A 333 -18.86 -5.02 36.13
C ALA A 333 -19.13 -6.42 35.55
N SER A 334 -19.52 -6.55 34.27
CA SER A 334 -19.78 -7.82 33.60
C SER A 334 -18.59 -8.36 32.80
N HIS A 335 -17.49 -7.61 32.69
CA HIS A 335 -16.35 -7.95 31.84
C HIS A 335 -15.73 -9.32 32.18
N ALA A 336 -15.89 -10.28 31.25
CA ALA A 336 -15.58 -11.68 31.49
C ALA A 336 -14.08 -11.95 31.69
N GLU A 337 -13.24 -11.37 30.83
CA GLU A 337 -11.78 -11.54 30.87
C GLU A 337 -11.17 -11.02 32.17
N ALA A 338 -11.60 -9.83 32.62
CA ALA A 338 -11.10 -9.21 33.84
C ALA A 338 -11.40 -10.09 35.08
N LYS A 339 -12.62 -10.62 35.17
CA LYS A 339 -12.99 -11.57 36.24
C LYS A 339 -12.16 -12.84 36.22
N GLN A 340 -11.91 -13.40 35.04
CA GLN A 340 -11.14 -14.62 34.88
C GLN A 340 -9.67 -14.40 35.31
N GLU A 341 -9.04 -13.32 34.84
CA GLU A 341 -7.65 -13.00 35.15
C GLU A 341 -7.44 -12.68 36.64
N LEU A 342 -8.33 -11.90 37.26
CA LEU A 342 -8.25 -11.61 38.70
C LEU A 342 -8.39 -12.88 39.56
N ARG A 343 -9.29 -13.80 39.19
CA ARG A 343 -9.43 -15.10 39.87
C ARG A 343 -8.18 -15.96 39.69
N ALA A 344 -7.63 -16.02 38.48
CA ALA A 344 -6.41 -16.76 38.19
C ALA A 344 -5.24 -16.22 39.02
N GLU A 345 -5.11 -14.90 39.14
CA GLU A 345 -4.05 -14.26 39.93
C GLU A 345 -4.23 -14.47 41.44
N ALA A 346 -5.47 -14.42 41.95
CA ALA A 346 -5.77 -14.74 43.34
C ALA A 346 -5.33 -16.17 43.68
N LEU A 347 -5.67 -17.15 42.83
CA LEU A 347 -5.26 -18.54 43.02
C LEU A 347 -3.74 -18.72 42.97
N ARG A 348 -3.03 -18.00 42.08
CA ARG A 348 -1.56 -18.02 42.03
C ARG A 348 -0.96 -17.50 43.34
N ARG A 349 -1.50 -16.40 43.89
CA ARG A 349 -1.06 -15.82 45.16
C ARG A 349 -1.30 -16.75 46.34
N GLU A 350 -2.46 -17.40 46.41
CA GLU A 350 -2.78 -18.39 47.45
C GLU A 350 -1.82 -19.59 47.40
N ARG A 351 -1.58 -20.14 46.21
CA ARG A 351 -0.62 -21.25 46.02
C ARG A 351 0.80 -20.84 46.42
N ALA A 352 1.24 -19.64 46.04
CA ALA A 352 2.55 -19.12 46.43
C ALA A 352 2.66 -18.90 47.95
N ALA A 353 1.61 -18.44 48.60
CA ALA A 353 1.55 -18.28 50.05
C ALA A 353 1.59 -19.65 50.77
N ALA A 354 0.82 -20.63 50.30
CA ALA A 354 0.83 -22.00 50.82
C ALA A 354 2.21 -22.66 50.69
N ALA A 355 2.89 -22.49 49.55
CA ALA A 355 4.24 -23.01 49.32
C ALA A 355 5.31 -22.34 50.21
N LYS A 356 5.14 -21.05 50.54
CA LYS A 356 6.00 -20.37 51.52
C LYS A 356 5.75 -20.87 52.95
N ASN A 357 4.49 -21.15 53.28
CA ASN A 357 4.09 -21.61 54.61
C ASN A 357 4.49 -23.07 54.86
N THR A 358 4.47 -23.92 53.85
CA THR A 358 5.04 -25.27 53.93
C THR A 358 6.54 -25.21 54.12
N LYS A 359 7.30 -24.43 53.34
CA LYS A 359 8.76 -24.29 53.54
C LYS A 359 9.14 -23.83 54.96
N LYS A 360 8.39 -22.91 55.57
CA LYS A 360 8.62 -22.48 56.97
C LYS A 360 8.32 -23.54 58.04
N LYS A 361 7.58 -24.60 57.70
CA LYS A 361 7.21 -25.69 58.64
C LYS A 361 8.26 -26.80 58.74
N TRP A 362 9.23 -26.83 57.83
CA TRP A 362 10.31 -27.83 57.77
C TRP A 362 11.69 -27.26 58.12
N PHE A 363 11.76 -25.98 58.52
CA PHE A 363 12.96 -25.31 59.02
C PHE A 363 12.77 -24.88 60.47
#